data_AF-A0A830HI86-F1
#
_entry.id   AF-A0A830HI86-F1
#
_cell.length_a   1.000
_cell.length_b   1.000
_cell.length_c   1.000
_cell.angle_alpha   90.00
_cell.angle_beta   90.00
_cell.angle_gamma   90.00
#
_symmetry.space_group_name_H-M   'P 1'
#
loop_
_entity.id
_entity.type
_entity.pdbx_description
1 polymer ?
#
loop_
_entity_poly.entity_id
_entity_poly.type
_entity_poly.pdbx_seq_one_letter_code
_entity_poly.pdbx_strand_id
1 'polypeptide(L)'
;MGKGAGHVSDDDTLVVLRKLAISLPSLYLSFYAVALVALLAAFSGEIDDHTTAWADMPFVHEPEKFGEASRLAACALASQLAVWVVVGPLLLYYVVDSTRKCWDYAATFAFVHFVLTCAMTQAFPTNYRWWLVTMLGGLWTSSVGEFATYRLKDMRDIELDH
;
A
#
# COMPACT_ATOMS: atom_id res chain seq x y z
N MET A 1 -23.32 31.03 17.69
CA MET A 1 -22.02 31.28 18.33
C MET A 1 -21.53 29.95 18.90
N GLY A 2 -20.48 29.38 18.30
CA GLY A 2 -19.69 28.25 18.81
C GLY A 2 -20.36 26.89 19.02
N LYS A 3 -20.58 26.09 17.96
CA LYS A 3 -20.63 24.63 18.13
C LYS A 3 -19.20 24.17 18.43
N GLY A 4 -19.02 23.56 19.60
CA GLY A 4 -17.73 23.20 20.18
C GLY A 4 -16.87 22.40 19.22
N ALA A 5 -15.58 22.74 19.20
CA ALA A 5 -14.55 21.93 18.59
C ALA A 5 -14.64 20.52 19.21
N GLY A 6 -14.85 19.51 18.37
CA GLY A 6 -14.90 18.12 18.79
C GLY A 6 -13.61 17.74 19.49
N HIS A 7 -13.69 17.48 20.80
CA HIS A 7 -12.62 16.88 21.56
C HIS A 7 -12.45 15.45 21.02
N VAL A 8 -11.38 15.19 20.26
CA VAL A 8 -11.00 13.83 19.88
C VAL A 8 -10.67 13.09 21.18
N SER A 9 -11.37 11.99 21.46
CA SER A 9 -11.08 11.18 22.64
C SER A 9 -9.78 10.41 22.43
N ASP A 10 -8.95 10.27 23.45
CA ASP A 10 -7.72 9.47 23.39
C ASP A 10 -8.00 8.02 22.93
N ASP A 11 -9.20 7.51 23.24
CA ASP A 11 -9.68 6.19 22.80
C ASP A 11 -9.80 6.08 21.28
N ASP A 12 -10.27 7.14 20.59
CA ASP A 12 -10.41 7.16 19.14
C ASP A 12 -9.03 7.12 18.46
N THR A 13 -8.05 7.83 19.03
CA THR A 13 -6.66 7.81 18.57
C THR A 13 -6.05 6.42 18.73
N LEU A 14 -6.29 5.75 19.86
CA LEU A 14 -5.79 4.40 20.11
C LEU A 14 -6.38 3.38 19.13
N VAL A 15 -7.66 3.49 18.77
CA VAL A 15 -8.29 2.62 17.78
C VAL A 15 -7.63 2.79 16.41
N VAL A 16 -7.39 4.03 15.98
CA VAL A 16 -6.71 4.33 14.70
C VAL A 16 -5.28 3.78 14.72
N LEU A 17 -4.52 4.01 15.80
CA LEU A 17 -3.15 3.50 15.92
C LEU A 17 -3.10 1.98 15.89
N ARG A 18 -4.03 1.30 16.58
CA ARG A 18 -4.11 -0.16 16.57
C ARG A 18 -4.40 -0.70 15.17
N LYS A 19 -5.32 -0.06 14.46
CA LYS A 19 -5.66 -0.38 13.06
C LYS A 19 -4.47 -0.19 12.13
N LEU A 20 -3.72 0.90 12.31
CA LEU A 20 -2.49 1.16 11.56
C LEU A 20 -1.38 0.14 11.88
N ALA A 21 -1.23 -0.23 13.15
CA ALA A 21 -0.26 -1.21 13.61
C ALA A 21 -0.52 -2.62 13.05
N ILE A 22 -1.77 -2.94 12.68
CA ILE A 22 -2.13 -4.20 12.01
C ILE A 22 -2.00 -4.06 10.49
N SER A 23 -2.44 -2.94 9.92
CA SER A 23 -2.51 -2.77 8.48
C SER A 23 -1.13 -2.60 7.82
N LEU A 24 -0.20 -1.89 8.45
CA LEU A 24 1.14 -1.67 7.91
C LEU A 24 1.94 -2.99 7.78
N PRO A 25 2.09 -3.83 8.82
CA PRO A 25 2.77 -5.12 8.67
C PRO A 25 2.07 -6.02 7.65
N SER A 26 0.74 -6.01 7.61
CA SER A 26 -0.03 -6.81 6.64
C SER A 26 0.25 -6.37 5.21
N LEU A 27 0.37 -5.06 4.98
CA LEU A 27 0.74 -4.51 3.68
C LEU A 27 2.13 -5.00 3.26
N TYR A 28 3.14 -4.92 4.13
CA TYR A 28 4.50 -5.38 3.80
C TYR A 28 4.60 -6.89 3.63
N LEU A 29 3.89 -7.67 4.45
CA LEU A 29 3.78 -9.10 4.25
C LEU A 29 3.24 -9.43 2.86
N SER A 30 2.26 -8.65 2.38
CA SER A 30 1.71 -8.83 1.04
C SER A 30 2.69 -8.46 -0.08
N PHE A 31 3.52 -7.43 0.10
CA PHE A 31 4.61 -7.10 -0.83
C PHE A 31 5.56 -8.28 -1.01
N TYR A 32 6.03 -8.87 0.08
CA TYR A 32 6.93 -10.03 0.01
C TYR A 32 6.24 -11.28 -0.54
N ALA A 33 4.97 -11.52 -0.18
CA ALA A 33 4.22 -12.66 -0.70
C ALA A 33 4.00 -12.56 -2.23
N VAL A 34 3.61 -11.40 -2.73
CA VAL A 34 3.42 -11.17 -4.17
C VAL A 34 4.76 -11.21 -4.91
N ALA A 35 5.81 -10.63 -4.34
CA ALA A 35 7.14 -10.67 -4.93
C ALA A 35 7.67 -12.11 -5.02
N LEU A 36 7.43 -12.94 -3.99
CA LEU A 36 7.75 -14.37 -4.03
C LEU A 36 7.01 -15.08 -5.18
N VAL A 37 5.70 -14.86 -5.31
CA VAL A 37 4.91 -15.45 -6.40
C VAL A 37 5.41 -14.97 -7.76
N ALA A 38 5.71 -13.69 -7.91
CA ALA A 38 6.24 -13.11 -9.15
C ALA A 38 7.60 -13.72 -9.53
N LEU A 39 8.49 -13.92 -8.55
CA LEU A 39 9.76 -14.61 -8.75
C LEU A 39 9.56 -16.07 -9.15
N LEU A 40 8.72 -16.82 -8.43
CA LEU A 40 8.44 -18.22 -8.77
C LEU A 40 7.83 -18.35 -10.18
N ALA A 41 6.97 -17.41 -10.58
CA ALA A 41 6.41 -17.37 -11.92
C ALA A 41 7.44 -16.97 -13.00
N ALA A 42 8.38 -16.08 -12.66
CA ALA A 42 9.40 -15.58 -13.59
C ALA A 42 10.58 -16.56 -13.77
N PHE A 43 10.91 -17.36 -12.75
CA PHE A 43 12.10 -18.22 -12.69
C PHE A 43 11.78 -19.71 -12.67
N SER A 44 10.93 -20.19 -13.59
CA SER A 44 10.72 -21.64 -13.81
C SER A 44 11.98 -22.41 -14.29
N GLY A 45 13.16 -21.79 -14.29
CA GLY A 45 14.47 -22.40 -14.46
C GLY A 45 15.57 -21.42 -14.04
N GLU A 46 16.39 -21.82 -13.07
CA GLU A 46 17.57 -21.13 -12.51
C GLU A 46 17.30 -19.86 -11.68
N ILE A 47 17.32 -20.04 -10.35
CA ILE A 47 17.46 -18.97 -9.36
C ILE A 47 18.95 -18.67 -9.27
N ASP A 48 19.42 -17.69 -10.05
CA ASP A 48 20.79 -17.20 -9.89
C ASP A 48 20.98 -16.55 -8.50
N ASP A 49 22.21 -16.67 -8.00
CA ASP A 49 22.64 -16.49 -6.61
C ASP A 49 22.65 -15.03 -6.11
N HIS A 50 21.62 -14.26 -6.45
CA HIS A 50 21.32 -12.95 -5.86
C HIS A 50 20.40 -13.12 -4.64
N THR A 51 20.86 -13.93 -3.69
CA THR A 51 20.22 -14.25 -2.40
C THR A 51 20.02 -13.03 -1.47
N THR A 52 20.51 -11.85 -1.84
CA THR A 52 20.34 -10.57 -1.13
C THR A 52 19.29 -9.63 -1.73
N ALA A 53 18.78 -9.87 -2.94
CA ALA A 53 17.89 -8.92 -3.63
C ALA A 53 16.40 -8.99 -3.20
N TRP A 54 15.98 -10.05 -2.51
CA TRP A 54 14.57 -10.26 -2.17
C TRP A 54 14.06 -9.31 -1.09
N ALA A 55 14.92 -8.91 -0.15
CA ALA A 55 14.58 -7.95 0.91
C ALA A 55 14.29 -6.55 0.34
N ASP A 56 15.00 -6.19 -0.73
CA ASP A 56 14.92 -4.90 -1.39
C ASP A 56 13.78 -4.79 -2.39
N MET A 57 13.16 -5.91 -2.80
CA MET A 57 12.14 -5.94 -3.86
C MET A 57 11.02 -4.89 -3.73
N PRO A 58 10.42 -4.64 -2.55
CA PRO A 58 9.39 -3.60 -2.42
C PRO A 58 9.94 -2.18 -2.61
N PHE A 59 11.24 -2.00 -2.42
CA PHE A 59 11.92 -0.72 -2.33
C PHE A 59 12.79 -0.42 -3.56
N VAL A 60 12.82 -1.29 -4.57
CA VAL A 60 13.63 -1.09 -5.77
C VAL A 60 13.15 0.14 -6.53
N HIS A 61 13.98 1.18 -6.52
CA HIS A 61 13.71 2.43 -7.24
C HIS A 61 14.87 2.89 -8.13
N GLU A 62 16.07 2.35 -7.97
CA GLU A 62 17.27 2.78 -8.69
C GLU A 62 17.11 2.69 -10.23
N PRO A 63 17.25 3.80 -10.99
CA PRO A 63 17.06 3.81 -12.44
C PRO A 63 17.90 2.78 -13.20
N GLU A 64 19.11 2.50 -12.73
CA GLU A 64 20.05 1.55 -13.33
C GLU A 64 19.52 0.11 -13.31
N LYS A 65 18.79 -0.26 -12.25
CA LYS A 65 18.15 -1.58 -12.13
C LYS A 65 16.99 -1.75 -13.12
N PHE A 66 16.43 -0.65 -13.64
CA PHE A 66 15.32 -0.62 -14.61
C PHE A 66 15.76 -0.57 -16.09
N GLY A 67 17.04 -0.85 -16.37
CA GLY A 67 17.55 -1.01 -17.74
C GLY A 67 16.90 -2.16 -18.53
N GLU A 68 17.13 -2.20 -19.86
CA GLU A 68 16.47 -3.13 -20.78
C GLU A 68 16.56 -4.61 -20.31
N ALA A 69 15.39 -5.24 -20.20
CA ALA A 69 15.17 -6.67 -19.92
C ALA A 69 15.55 -7.21 -18.52
N SER A 70 15.72 -6.36 -17.49
CA SER A 70 15.85 -6.86 -16.11
C SER A 70 14.54 -7.50 -15.61
N ARG A 71 14.47 -8.84 -15.61
CA ARG A 71 13.32 -9.62 -15.09
C ARG A 71 13.02 -9.29 -13.63
N LEU A 72 14.06 -9.00 -12.84
CA LEU A 72 13.94 -8.62 -11.43
C LEU A 72 13.23 -7.27 -11.28
N ALA A 73 13.60 -6.27 -12.08
CA ALA A 73 12.96 -4.96 -12.03
C ALA A 73 11.50 -5.00 -12.51
N ALA A 74 11.22 -5.84 -13.52
CA ALA A 74 9.85 -6.11 -13.94
C ALA A 74 9.04 -6.77 -12.81
N CYS A 75 9.60 -7.75 -12.10
CA CYS A 75 8.96 -8.41 -10.96
C CYS A 75 8.74 -7.43 -9.78
N ALA A 76 9.70 -6.56 -9.49
CA ALA A 76 9.57 -5.53 -8.46
C ALA A 76 8.43 -4.55 -8.78
N LEU A 77 8.35 -4.02 -10.00
CA LEU A 77 7.24 -3.15 -10.40
C LEU A 77 5.90 -3.89 -10.45
N ALA A 78 5.88 -5.11 -10.95
CA ALA A 78 4.66 -5.91 -11.03
C ALA A 78 4.12 -6.23 -9.63
N SER A 79 4.99 -6.59 -8.69
CA SER A 79 4.60 -6.84 -7.29
C SER A 79 4.12 -5.57 -6.61
N GLN A 80 4.80 -4.44 -6.83
CA GLN A 80 4.37 -3.14 -6.32
C GLN A 80 2.99 -2.75 -6.86
N LEU A 81 2.78 -2.87 -8.17
CA LEU A 81 1.50 -2.58 -8.81
C LEU A 81 0.40 -3.51 -8.27
N ALA A 82 0.66 -4.81 -8.16
CA ALA A 82 -0.32 -5.78 -7.68
C ALA A 82 -0.76 -5.52 -6.24
N VAL A 83 0.17 -5.14 -5.35
CA VAL A 83 -0.18 -4.76 -3.98
C VAL A 83 -1.03 -3.51 -3.97
N TRP A 84 -0.65 -2.45 -4.70
CA TRP A 84 -1.44 -1.23 -4.77
C TRP A 84 -2.82 -1.43 -5.42
N VAL A 85 -2.93 -2.28 -6.43
CA VAL A 85 -4.20 -2.44 -7.17
C VAL A 85 -5.17 -3.39 -6.48
N VAL A 86 -4.64 -4.42 -5.80
CA VAL A 86 -5.46 -5.51 -5.23
C VAL A 86 -5.48 -5.47 -3.72
N VAL A 87 -4.31 -5.53 -3.09
CA VAL A 87 -4.22 -5.71 -1.63
C VAL A 87 -4.53 -4.40 -0.89
N GLY A 88 -4.07 -3.27 -1.41
CA GLY A 88 -4.33 -1.93 -0.87
C GLY A 88 -5.82 -1.65 -0.64
N PRO A 89 -6.68 -1.77 -1.68
CA PRO A 89 -8.12 -1.60 -1.51
C PRO A 89 -8.76 -2.58 -0.52
N LEU A 90 -8.32 -3.85 -0.52
CA LEU A 90 -8.85 -4.87 0.41
C LEU A 90 -8.49 -4.54 1.86
N LEU A 91 -7.25 -4.12 2.11
CA LEU A 91 -6.82 -3.67 3.44
C LEU A 91 -7.56 -2.41 3.88
N LEU A 92 -7.74 -1.42 2.99
CA LEU A 92 -8.55 -0.25 3.31
C LEU A 92 -9.98 -0.63 3.67
N TYR A 93 -10.61 -1.47 2.85
CA TYR A 93 -11.97 -1.93 3.13
C TYR A 93 -12.08 -2.64 4.48
N TYR A 94 -11.10 -3.45 4.87
CA TYR A 94 -11.13 -4.14 6.16
C TYR A 94 -10.91 -3.18 7.35
N VAL A 95 -9.98 -2.25 7.21
CA VAL A 95 -9.48 -1.43 8.33
C VAL A 95 -10.32 -0.17 8.54
N VAL A 96 -10.81 0.45 7.47
CA VAL A 96 -11.46 1.76 7.51
C VAL A 96 -12.95 1.63 7.82
N ASP A 97 -13.44 2.38 8.81
CA ASP A 97 -14.86 2.33 9.20
C ASP A 97 -15.75 3.22 8.34
N SER A 98 -15.20 4.28 7.73
CA SER A 98 -15.99 5.26 6.97
C SER A 98 -15.17 5.79 5.80
N THR A 99 -15.85 6.06 4.68
CA THR A 99 -15.28 6.56 3.43
C THR A 99 -14.35 7.76 3.64
N ARG A 100 -14.67 8.66 4.60
CA ARG A 100 -13.88 9.87 4.87
C ARG A 100 -12.45 9.61 5.33
N LYS A 101 -12.18 8.42 5.89
CA LYS A 101 -10.85 8.03 6.41
C LYS A 101 -10.04 7.26 5.36
N CYS A 102 -10.63 6.83 4.24
CA CYS A 102 -9.93 6.02 3.23
C CYS A 102 -8.72 6.75 2.64
N TRP A 103 -8.87 8.04 2.34
CA TRP A 103 -7.79 8.85 1.78
C TRP A 103 -6.61 9.01 2.75
N ASP A 104 -6.89 9.25 4.03
CA ASP A 104 -5.85 9.39 5.07
C ASP A 104 -5.01 8.12 5.21
N TYR A 105 -5.65 6.95 5.19
CA TYR A 105 -4.94 5.67 5.26
C TYR A 105 -4.15 5.39 3.97
N ALA A 106 -4.71 5.67 2.79
CA ALA A 106 -4.00 5.51 1.52
C ALA A 106 -2.75 6.41 1.47
N ALA A 107 -2.88 7.68 1.87
CA ALA A 107 -1.78 8.62 1.98
C ALA A 107 -0.73 8.16 3.01
N THR A 108 -1.17 7.62 4.16
CA THR A 108 -0.28 7.07 5.17
C THR A 108 0.50 5.86 4.64
N PHE A 109 -0.14 4.95 3.91
CA PHE A 109 0.54 3.82 3.28
C PHE A 109 1.58 4.28 2.27
N ALA A 110 1.24 5.25 1.41
CA ALA A 110 2.17 5.77 0.41
C ALA A 110 3.35 6.52 1.06
N PHE A 111 3.08 7.30 2.11
CA PHE A 111 4.11 8.02 2.85
C PHE A 111 5.04 7.09 3.61
N VAL A 112 4.51 6.11 4.34
CA VAL A 112 5.31 5.11 5.05
C VAL A 112 6.12 4.28 4.05
N HIS A 113 5.55 3.91 2.91
CA HIS A 113 6.27 3.26 1.82
C HIS A 113 7.43 4.10 1.32
N PHE A 114 7.20 5.38 1.04
CA PHE A 114 8.27 6.31 0.65
C PHE A 114 9.38 6.42 1.71
N VAL A 115 9.04 6.59 2.99
CA VAL A 115 10.02 6.69 4.09
C VAL A 115 10.83 5.40 4.22
N LEU A 116 10.17 4.25 4.17
CA LEU A 116 10.86 2.95 4.25
C LEU A 116 11.71 2.68 3.01
N THR A 117 11.27 3.08 1.82
CA THR A 117 12.09 3.04 0.60
C THR A 117 13.38 3.83 0.79
N CYS A 118 13.29 5.08 1.27
CA CYS A 118 14.46 5.90 1.56
C CYS A 118 15.36 5.28 2.64
N ALA A 119 14.76 4.71 3.70
CA ALA A 119 15.50 4.13 4.81
C ALA A 119 16.19 2.81 4.45
N MET A 120 15.58 1.95 3.64
CA MET A 120 16.16 0.66 3.27
C MET A 120 17.22 0.82 2.17
N THR A 121 16.95 1.64 1.16
CA THR A 121 17.88 1.84 0.04
C THR A 121 18.98 2.87 0.32
N GLN A 122 18.88 3.61 1.44
CA GLN A 122 19.76 4.74 1.77
C GLN A 122 19.85 5.78 0.63
N ALA A 123 18.81 5.86 -0.21
CA ALA A 123 18.78 6.69 -1.39
C ALA A 123 17.37 7.27 -1.62
N PHE A 124 17.31 8.46 -2.20
CA PHE A 124 16.05 9.08 -2.59
C PHE A 124 15.55 8.51 -3.92
N PRO A 125 14.27 8.14 -4.05
CA PRO A 125 13.72 7.64 -5.30
C PRO A 125 13.67 8.73 -6.36
N THR A 126 14.57 8.66 -7.34
CA THR A 126 14.63 9.59 -8.48
C THR A 126 13.90 9.05 -9.71
N ASN A 127 13.51 7.78 -9.70
CA ASN A 127 12.91 7.10 -10.84
C ASN A 127 11.42 7.41 -11.00
N TYR A 128 11.06 8.00 -12.14
CA TYR A 128 9.69 8.36 -12.46
C TYR A 128 8.73 7.15 -12.52
N ARG A 129 9.21 5.95 -12.88
CA ARG A 129 8.37 4.74 -12.94
C ARG A 129 7.88 4.35 -11.55
N TRP A 130 8.77 4.43 -10.56
CA TRP A 130 8.44 4.16 -9.16
C TRP A 130 7.40 5.16 -8.65
N TRP A 131 7.59 6.46 -8.93
CA TRP A 131 6.61 7.50 -8.58
C TRP A 131 5.25 7.29 -9.22
N LEU A 132 5.22 6.94 -10.51
CA LEU A 132 3.96 6.66 -11.21
C LEU A 132 3.21 5.51 -10.57
N VAL A 133 3.88 4.39 -10.28
CA VAL A 133 3.23 3.23 -9.66
C VAL A 133 2.75 3.55 -8.25
N THR A 134 3.55 4.22 -7.43
CA THR A 134 3.17 4.58 -6.06
C THR A 134 2.04 5.61 -6.02
N MET A 135 2.10 6.67 -6.83
CA MET A 135 1.08 7.72 -6.83
C MET A 135 -0.23 7.23 -7.47
N LEU A 136 -0.17 6.62 -8.65
CA LEU A 136 -1.38 6.11 -9.31
C LEU A 136 -1.96 4.92 -8.54
N GLY A 137 -1.11 4.06 -7.97
CA GLY A 137 -1.53 2.96 -7.11
C GLY A 137 -2.18 3.43 -5.82
N GLY A 138 -1.64 4.47 -5.19
CA GLY A 138 -2.24 5.12 -4.02
C GLY A 138 -3.59 5.76 -4.33
N LEU A 139 -3.69 6.50 -5.44
CA LEU A 139 -4.95 7.10 -5.90
C LEU A 139 -5.99 6.05 -6.27
N TRP A 140 -5.57 4.95 -6.91
CA TRP A 140 -6.43 3.81 -7.18
C TRP A 140 -6.92 3.18 -5.87
N THR A 141 -6.01 2.94 -4.94
CA THR A 141 -6.31 2.39 -3.61
C THR A 141 -7.34 3.22 -2.87
N SER A 142 -7.15 4.54 -2.81
CA SER A 142 -8.12 5.43 -2.16
C SER A 142 -9.46 5.40 -2.88
N SER A 143 -9.48 5.52 -4.21
CA SER A 143 -10.73 5.58 -4.99
C SER A 143 -11.55 4.29 -4.88
N VAL A 144 -10.91 3.13 -5.02
CA VAL A 144 -11.58 1.83 -4.90
C VAL A 144 -11.97 1.54 -3.46
N GLY A 145 -11.11 1.89 -2.49
CA GLY A 145 -11.41 1.74 -1.07
C GLY A 145 -12.59 2.62 -0.63
N GLU A 146 -12.67 3.85 -1.11
CA GLU A 146 -13.81 4.75 -0.91
C GLU A 146 -15.07 4.18 -1.53
N PHE A 147 -15.03 3.78 -2.80
CA PHE A 147 -16.19 3.20 -3.47
C PHE A 147 -16.71 1.95 -2.76
N ALA A 148 -15.82 1.03 -2.37
CA ALA A 148 -16.17 -0.18 -1.66
C ALA A 148 -16.77 0.12 -0.28
N THR A 149 -16.14 1.01 0.49
CA THR A 149 -16.61 1.41 1.83
C THR A 149 -17.96 2.11 1.76
N TYR A 150 -18.11 3.06 0.83
CA TYR A 150 -19.37 3.76 0.60
C TYR A 150 -20.51 2.77 0.29
N ARG A 151 -20.28 1.83 -0.64
CA ARG A 151 -21.31 0.89 -1.08
C ARG A 151 -21.65 -0.18 -0.04
N LEU A 152 -20.66 -0.68 0.68
CA LEU A 152 -20.81 -1.87 1.52
C LEU A 152 -20.94 -1.58 3.02
N LYS A 153 -20.55 -0.39 3.47
CA LYS A 153 -20.67 0.05 4.86
C LYS A 153 -21.66 1.22 4.95
N ASP A 154 -21.28 2.38 4.41
CA ASP A 154 -22.05 3.62 4.61
C ASP A 154 -23.50 3.53 4.10
N MET A 155 -23.74 2.88 2.96
CA MET A 155 -25.10 2.70 2.42
C MET A 155 -25.93 1.60 3.11
N ARG A 156 -25.28 0.66 3.80
CA ARG A 156 -25.95 -0.45 4.50
C ARG A 156 -26.34 -0.11 5.93
N ASP A 157 -25.66 0.86 6.54
CA ASP A 157 -25.98 1.39 7.87
C ASP A 157 -27.17 2.38 7.86
N ILE A 158 -27.82 2.60 6.71
CA ILE A 158 -29.09 3.34 6.64
C ILE A 158 -30.22 2.37 7.04
N GLU A 159 -30.32 2.03 8.32
CA GLU A 159 -31.56 1.49 8.88
C GLU A 159 -32.61 2.62 8.89
N LEU A 160 -33.74 2.36 8.23
CA LEU A 160 -34.87 3.27 8.29
C LEU A 160 -35.58 3.04 9.62
N ASP A 161 -35.35 3.92 10.59
CA ASP A 161 -36.23 4.04 11.77
C ASP A 161 -37.65 4.35 11.25
N HIS A 162 -38.53 3.36 11.33
CA HIS A 162 -39.97 3.47 11.10
C HIS A 162 -40.70 3.23 12.42
#